data_AF-G6A041-F1
#
_entry.id   AF-G6A041-F1
#
_cell.length_a   1.000
_cell.length_b   1.000
_cell.length_c   1.000
_cell.angle_alpha   90.00
_cell.angle_beta   90.00
_cell.angle_gamma   90.00
#
_symmetry.space_group_name_H-M   'P 1'
#
loop_
_entity.id
_entity.type
_entity.pdbx_description
1 polymer ?
#
loop_
_entity_poly.entity_id
_entity_poly.type
_entity_poly.pdbx_seq_one_letter_code
_entity_poly.pdbx_strand_id
1 'polypeptide(L)'
;MAERRDEMLDRQLENVWESLLISGTKKCKAKTINKRLTGLHLIAKADRLAGLELTDLITSPIGRHLFGKPEHKDWNIVKSKFKRNEDDDYTGVGLTTLP
;
A
#
# COMPACT_ATOMS: atom_id res chain seq x y z
N MET A 1 -2.15 -5.65 -6.71
CA MET A 1 -1.82 -7.04 -6.36
C MET A 1 -1.46 -7.06 -4.88
N ALA A 2 -1.90 -8.06 -4.14
CA ALA A 2 -1.54 -8.26 -2.73
C ALA A 2 -1.22 -9.74 -2.51
N GLU A 3 -0.29 -10.04 -1.59
CA GLU A 3 0.07 -11.42 -1.25
C GLU A 3 -1.01 -12.03 -0.35
N ARG A 4 -1.37 -13.29 -0.62
CA ARG A 4 -2.23 -14.09 0.25
C ARG A 4 -1.52 -14.40 1.57
N ARG A 5 -2.20 -14.21 2.69
CA ARG A 5 -1.61 -14.43 4.03
C ARG A 5 -2.23 -15.63 4.73
N ASP A 6 -3.50 -15.52 5.10
CA ASP A 6 -4.33 -16.57 5.66
C ASP A 6 -5.78 -16.31 5.22
N GLU A 7 -6.60 -17.35 5.12
CA GLU A 7 -7.98 -17.29 4.63
C GLU A 7 -8.83 -16.19 5.32
N MET A 8 -8.62 -15.96 6.62
CA MET A 8 -9.33 -14.91 7.35
C MET A 8 -8.89 -13.51 6.94
N LEU A 9 -7.58 -13.27 6.85
CA LEU A 9 -7.01 -11.98 6.45
C LEU A 9 -7.31 -11.65 4.99
N ASP A 10 -7.27 -12.66 4.12
CA ASP A 10 -7.60 -12.51 2.70
C ASP A 10 -9.07 -12.11 2.53
N ARG A 11 -9.99 -12.76 3.25
CA ARG A 11 -11.41 -12.36 3.30
C ARG A 11 -11.62 -10.96 3.84
N GLN A 12 -10.87 -10.54 4.86
CA GLN A 12 -10.95 -9.17 5.36
C GLN A 12 -10.51 -8.16 4.30
N LEU A 13 -9.45 -8.48 3.54
CA LEU A 13 -8.98 -7.64 2.45
C LEU A 13 -10.03 -7.52 1.34
N GLU A 14 -10.64 -8.63 0.95
CA GLU A 14 -11.72 -8.67 -0.04
C GLU A 14 -12.94 -7.84 0.42
N ASN A 15 -13.35 -7.98 1.68
CA ASN A 15 -14.48 -7.21 2.23
C ASN A 15 -14.20 -5.70 2.24
N VAL A 16 -12.98 -5.29 2.61
CA VAL A 16 -12.58 -3.88 2.59
C VAL A 16 -12.51 -3.36 1.15
N TRP A 17 -12.02 -4.18 0.22
CA TRP A 17 -11.99 -3.85 -1.20
C TRP A 17 -13.40 -3.62 -1.76
N GLU A 18 -14.35 -4.51 -1.50
CA GLU A 18 -15.75 -4.36 -1.91
C GLU A 18 -16.37 -3.09 -1.30
N SER A 19 -16.17 -2.87 -0.01
CA SER A 19 -16.64 -1.65 0.66
C SER A 19 -16.05 -0.38 0.03
N LEU A 20 -14.78 -0.42 -0.39
CA LEU A 20 -14.13 0.69 -1.08
C LEU A 20 -14.74 0.96 -2.46
N LEU A 21 -15.07 -0.09 -3.22
CA LEU A 21 -15.70 0.05 -4.54
C LEU A 21 -17.14 0.56 -4.46
N ILE A 22 -17.87 0.26 -3.39
CA ILE A 22 -19.25 0.71 -3.18
C ILE A 22 -19.29 2.13 -2.61
N SER A 23 -18.56 2.38 -1.53
CA SER A 23 -18.69 3.59 -0.70
C SER A 23 -17.69 4.67 -1.09
N GLY A 24 -16.56 4.27 -1.69
CA GLY A 24 -15.40 5.12 -1.84
C GLY A 24 -14.78 5.51 -0.50
N THR A 25 -14.06 6.63 -0.49
CA THR A 25 -13.45 7.20 0.71
C THR A 25 -13.89 8.65 0.88
N LYS A 26 -13.61 9.24 2.05
CA LYS A 26 -13.83 10.67 2.30
C LYS A 26 -13.19 11.60 1.25
N LYS A 27 -12.11 11.15 0.59
CA LYS A 27 -11.34 11.93 -0.39
C LYS A 27 -11.59 11.51 -1.85
N CYS A 28 -12.18 10.35 -2.11
CA CYS A 28 -12.32 9.81 -3.46
C CYS A 28 -13.64 9.05 -3.61
N LYS A 29 -14.46 9.44 -4.58
CA LYS A 29 -15.75 8.78 -4.84
C LYS A 29 -15.54 7.39 -5.45
N ALA A 30 -16.43 6.46 -5.09
CA ALA A 30 -16.51 5.11 -5.66
C ALA A 30 -16.39 5.09 -7.19
N LYS A 31 -17.08 6.00 -7.90
CA LYS A 31 -17.02 6.08 -9.38
C LYS A 31 -15.61 6.36 -9.92
N THR A 32 -14.84 7.20 -9.23
CA THR A 32 -13.46 7.51 -9.62
C THR A 32 -12.53 6.32 -9.35
N ILE A 33 -12.76 5.61 -8.24
CA ILE A 33 -12.01 4.41 -7.86
C ILE A 33 -12.25 3.32 -8.90
N ASN A 34 -13.51 3.00 -9.19
CA ASN A 34 -13.90 1.99 -10.18
C ASN A 34 -13.39 2.32 -11.61
N LYS A 35 -13.24 3.61 -11.96
CA LYS A 35 -12.66 4.00 -13.25
C LYS A 35 -11.15 3.80 -13.33
N ARG A 36 -10.44 3.87 -12.19
CA ARG A 36 -8.97 3.90 -12.15
C ARG A 36 -8.33 2.59 -11.71
N LEU A 37 -9.03 1.79 -10.92
CA LEU A 37 -8.52 0.52 -10.42
C LEU A 37 -9.10 -0.62 -11.26
N THR A 38 -8.22 -1.48 -11.78
CA THR A 38 -8.55 -2.61 -12.65
C THR A 38 -8.94 -3.89 -11.90
N GLY A 39 -8.61 -3.99 -10.61
CA GLY A 39 -9.00 -5.13 -9.77
C GLY A 39 -8.07 -5.36 -8.57
N LEU A 40 -8.53 -6.17 -7.62
CA LEU A 40 -7.71 -6.76 -6.57
C LEU A 40 -7.32 -8.18 -6.98
N HIS A 41 -6.03 -8.42 -7.14
CA HIS A 41 -5.49 -9.75 -7.42
C HIS A 41 -4.69 -10.22 -6.20
N LEU A 42 -5.19 -11.26 -5.54
CA LEU A 42 -4.51 -11.94 -4.43
C LEU A 42 -3.65 -13.08 -4.95
N ILE A 43 -2.33 -12.93 -4.86
CA ILE A 43 -1.33 -13.85 -5.42
C ILE A 43 -0.83 -14.79 -4.32
N ALA A 44 -0.66 -16.07 -4.64
CA ALA A 44 -0.15 -17.05 -3.70
C ALA A 44 1.35 -16.81 -3.42
N LYS A 45 1.77 -16.96 -2.16
CA LYS A 45 3.16 -16.81 -1.71
C LYS A 45 4.18 -17.64 -2.51
N ALA A 46 3.73 -18.76 -3.11
CA ALA A 46 4.57 -19.63 -3.92
C ALA A 46 5.14 -18.94 -5.18
N ASP A 47 4.51 -17.87 -5.66
CA ASP A 47 4.91 -17.19 -6.90
C ASP A 47 6.16 -16.29 -6.71
N ARG A 48 6.65 -16.08 -5.48
CA ARG A 48 7.94 -15.42 -5.14
C ARG A 48 8.28 -14.19 -6.00
N LEU A 49 7.28 -13.36 -6.30
CA LEU A 49 7.50 -12.12 -7.03
C LEU A 49 8.21 -11.15 -6.07
N ALA A 50 9.53 -10.99 -6.23
CA ALA A 50 10.37 -10.18 -5.35
C ALA A 50 9.81 -8.76 -5.09
N GLY A 51 9.12 -8.18 -6.09
CA GLY A 51 8.45 -6.88 -5.93
C GLY A 51 7.28 -6.87 -4.96
N LEU A 52 6.55 -7.98 -4.82
CA LEU A 52 5.39 -8.11 -3.93
C LEU A 52 5.84 -8.25 -2.47
N GLU A 53 6.85 -9.08 -2.21
CA GLU A 53 7.43 -9.27 -0.87
C GLU A 53 8.08 -7.96 -0.37
N LEU A 54 8.79 -7.24 -1.25
CA LEU A 54 9.33 -5.92 -0.94
C LEU A 54 8.24 -4.90 -0.62
N THR A 55 7.12 -4.94 -1.36
CA THR A 55 5.98 -4.06 -1.10
C THR A 55 5.37 -4.35 0.27
N ASP A 56 5.19 -5.61 0.63
CA ASP A 56 4.63 -5.97 1.93
C ASP A 56 5.55 -5.54 3.09
N LEU A 57 6.87 -5.69 2.91
CA LEU A 57 7.88 -5.29 3.88
C LEU A 57 7.86 -3.78 4.17
N ILE A 58 7.67 -2.93 3.16
CA ILE A 58 7.66 -1.46 3.34
C ILE A 58 6.29 -0.92 3.75
N THR A 59 5.19 -1.64 3.45
CA THR A 59 3.82 -1.17 3.68
C THR A 59 3.51 -1.01 5.18
N SER A 60 3.95 -1.95 6.02
CA SER A 60 3.69 -1.92 7.47
C SER A 60 4.37 -0.72 8.16
N PRO A 61 5.69 -0.47 7.99
CA PRO A 61 6.34 0.72 8.54
C PRO A 61 5.68 2.03 8.12
N ILE A 62 5.36 2.19 6.82
CA ILE A 62 4.71 3.39 6.27
C ILE A 62 3.33 3.58 6.88
N GLY A 63 2.50 2.53 6.86
CA GLY A 63 1.13 2.60 7.36
C GLY A 63 1.09 2.94 8.84
N ARG A 64 1.95 2.32 9.67
CA ARG A 64 1.99 2.60 11.11
C ARG A 64 2.34 4.06 11.40
N HIS A 65 3.35 4.60 10.70
CA HIS A 65 3.73 6.00 10.83
C HIS A 65 2.57 6.94 10.43
N LEU A 66 1.93 6.70 9.29
CA LEU A 66 0.80 7.52 8.82
C LEU A 66 -0.43 7.46 9.73
N PHE A 67 -0.69 6.32 10.37
CA PHE A 67 -1.82 6.15 11.29
C PHE A 67 -1.49 6.51 12.74
N GLY A 68 -0.30 7.06 13.03
CA GLY A 68 0.11 7.42 14.39
C GLY A 68 0.23 6.21 15.33
N LYS A 69 0.44 5.01 14.79
CA LYS A 69 0.69 3.79 15.58
C LYS A 69 2.18 3.74 15.98
N PRO A 70 2.56 2.98 17.03
CA PRO A 70 3.97 2.82 17.40
C PRO A 70 4.81 2.41 16.19
N GLU A 71 5.93 3.07 15.94
CA GLU A 71 6.71 2.87 14.72
C GLU A 71 7.25 1.43 14.63
N HIS A 72 7.37 0.93 13.40
CA HIS A 72 8.02 -0.36 13.16
C HIS A 72 9.54 -0.21 13.32
N LYS A 73 10.24 -1.25 13.77
CA LYS A 73 11.71 -1.25 13.94
C LYS A 73 12.48 -0.79 12.69
N ASP A 74 11.92 -1.07 11.51
CA ASP A 74 12.56 -0.79 10.22
C ASP A 74 12.19 0.60 9.66
N TRP A 75 11.43 1.40 10.41
CA TRP A 75 10.94 2.70 9.96
C TRP A 75 12.06 3.63 9.49
N ASN A 76 13.14 3.75 10.28
CA ASN A 76 14.27 4.60 9.93
C ASN A 76 14.92 4.19 8.60
N ILE A 77 15.01 2.87 8.35
CA ILE A 77 15.55 2.34 7.11
C ILE A 77 14.62 2.69 5.95
N VAL A 78 13.32 2.41 6.08
CA VAL A 78 12.33 2.70 5.03
C VAL A 78 12.29 4.20 4.72
N LYS A 79 12.25 5.05 5.76
CA LYS A 79 12.26 6.51 5.63
C LYS A 79 13.52 7.02 4.92
N SER A 80 14.68 6.40 5.17
CA SER A 80 15.94 6.75 4.47
C SER A 80 15.89 6.48 2.97
N LYS A 81 14.98 5.62 2.49
CA LYS A 81 14.80 5.28 1.08
C LYS A 81 13.77 6.16 0.37
N PHE A 82 13.11 7.08 1.08
CA PHE A 82 12.20 8.02 0.44
C PHE A 82 12.98 9.01 -0.41
N LYS A 83 12.44 9.29 -1.59
CA LYS A 83 12.93 10.37 -2.43
C LYS A 83 12.66 11.70 -1.74
N ARG A 84 13.63 12.60 -1.82
CA ARG A 84 13.59 13.92 -1.19
C ARG A 84 13.70 15.01 -2.24
N ASN A 85 13.11 16.17 -1.95
CA ASN A 85 13.28 17.39 -2.73
C ASN A 85 14.61 18.08 -2.36
N GLU A 86 14.85 19.27 -2.91
CA GLU A 86 16.05 20.07 -2.65
C GLU A 86 16.16 20.53 -1.18
N ASP A 87 15.03 20.62 -0.47
CA ASP A 87 14.93 21.01 0.94
C ASP A 87 15.04 19.81 1.92
N ASP A 88 15.49 18.64 1.44
CA ASP A 88 15.54 17.37 2.18
C ASP A 88 14.17 16.87 2.67
N ASP A 89 13.06 17.38 2.12
CA ASP A 89 11.71 16.93 2.44
C ASP A 89 11.22 15.84 1.48
N TYR A 90 10.59 14.81 2.03
CA TYR A 90 9.94 13.75 1.26
C TYR A 90 8.47 14.06 0.95
N THR A 91 7.88 15.11 1.55
CA THR A 91 6.50 15.51 1.23
C THR A 91 6.42 16.17 -0.16
N GLY A 92 5.32 15.92 -0.87
CA GLY A 92 5.09 16.50 -2.20
C GLY A 92 5.86 15.87 -3.37
N VAL A 93 6.80 14.94 -3.12
CA VAL A 93 7.65 14.32 -4.16
C VAL A 93 6.90 13.32 -5.07
N GLY A 94 5.73 12.83 -4.64
CA GLY A 94 4.81 12.06 -5.47
C GLY A 94 5.34 10.68 -5.91
N LEU A 95 4.65 10.08 -6.90
CA LEU A 95 4.99 8.77 -7.48
C LEU A 95 6.00 8.97 -8.62
N THR A 96 7.17 8.34 -8.54
CA THR A 96 8.17 8.38 -9.63
C THR A 96 7.95 7.18 -10.55
N THR A 97 7.77 7.42 -11.85
CA THR A 97 7.82 6.36 -12.86
C THR A 97 9.27 6.11 -13.22
N LEU A 98 9.79 4.91 -12.91
CA LEU A 98 11.06 4.46 -13.45
C LEU A 98 10.88 4.16 -14.96
N PRO A 99 11.87 4.48 -15.81
CA PRO A 99 11.84 4.10 -17.23
C PRO A 99 11.79 2.59 -17.43
#